data_AF-A0A967LHN4-F1
#
_entry.id   AF-A0A967LHN4-F1
#
_cell.length_a   1.000
_cell.length_b   1.000
_cell.length_c   1.000
_cell.angle_alpha   90.00
_cell.angle_beta   90.00
_cell.angle_gamma   90.00
#
_symmetry.space_group_name_H-M   'P 1'
#
loop_
_entity.id
_entity.type
_entity.pdbx_description
1 polymer ?
#
loop_
_entity_poly.entity_id
_entity_poly.type
_entity_poly.pdbx_seq_one_letter_code
_entity_poly.pdbx_strand_id
1 'polypeptide(L)'
;DGNDVLEGDANANILTGGAGADTLTGHDGDDILDGGLGGDTLDGGLGNDTVSYANASSSIYASLVDPTFRSGESIGDTYTSIENIEGSAYD
;
A
#
# COMPACT_ATOMS: atom_id res chain seq x y z
N ASP A 1 -11.08 10.36 5.19
CA ASP A 1 -12.24 9.79 4.48
C ASP A 1 -12.53 10.64 3.24
N GLY A 2 -11.77 10.33 2.20
CA GLY A 2 -11.64 11.09 0.98
C GLY A 2 -10.36 10.66 0.28
N ASN A 3 -10.17 11.13 -0.95
CA ASN A 3 -8.92 10.88 -1.66
C ASN A 3 -7.84 11.80 -1.07
N ASP A 4 -6.82 11.20 -0.47
CA ASP A 4 -5.74 11.88 0.22
C ASP A 4 -4.42 11.75 -0.57
N VAL A 5 -3.51 12.71 -0.37
CA VAL A 5 -2.14 12.67 -0.90
C VAL A 5 -1.18 12.75 0.27
N LEU A 6 -0.40 11.69 0.46
CA LEU A 6 0.55 11.52 1.55
C LEU A 6 1.94 11.36 0.97
N GLU A 7 2.89 12.14 1.50
CA GLU A 7 4.30 12.09 1.10
C GLU A 7 5.15 11.85 2.35
N GLY A 8 6.07 10.91 2.24
CA GLY A 8 7.12 10.62 3.20
C GLY A 8 8.28 11.61 3.13
N ASP A 9 9.43 11.18 3.65
CA ASP A 9 10.69 11.90 3.57
C ASP A 9 11.84 10.94 3.26
N ALA A 10 13.07 11.30 3.64
CA ALA A 10 14.24 10.46 3.35
C ALA A 10 14.51 9.37 4.41
N ASN A 11 13.58 9.17 5.34
CA ASN A 11 13.67 8.16 6.40
C ASN A 11 12.55 7.12 6.23
N ALA A 12 12.71 5.98 6.90
CA ALA A 12 11.62 5.00 7.01
C ALA A 12 10.35 5.63 7.60
N ASN A 13 9.26 5.54 6.86
CA ASN A 13 7.95 6.10 7.17
C ASN A 13 6.89 5.01 7.26
N ILE A 14 5.80 5.37 7.94
CA ILE A 14 4.55 4.59 7.95
C ILE A 14 3.46 5.54 7.47
N LEU A 15 2.92 5.26 6.29
CA LEU A 15 1.88 6.06 5.65
C LEU A 15 0.57 5.29 5.63
N THR A 16 -0.53 5.93 6.03
CA THR A 16 -1.87 5.32 6.06
C THR A 16 -2.89 6.25 5.39
N GLY A 17 -3.43 5.85 4.24
CA GLY A 17 -4.40 6.63 3.45
C GLY A 17 -5.81 6.59 4.05
N GLY A 18 -6.30 5.39 4.33
CA GLY A 18 -7.55 5.18 5.06
C GLY A 18 -8.67 4.78 4.13
N ALA A 19 -9.56 5.69 3.74
CA ALA A 19 -10.68 5.37 2.87
C ALA A 19 -10.81 6.43 1.78
N GLY A 20 -10.83 6.01 0.53
CA GLY A 20 -10.75 6.90 -0.63
C GLY A 20 -9.90 6.25 -1.73
N ALA A 21 -9.63 6.96 -2.82
CA ALA A 21 -8.56 6.58 -3.72
C ALA A 21 -7.35 7.47 -3.41
N ASP A 22 -6.41 6.93 -2.65
CA ASP A 22 -5.32 7.67 -2.04
C ASP A 22 -4.04 7.57 -2.87
N THR A 23 -3.13 8.54 -2.70
CA THR A 23 -1.79 8.50 -3.27
C THR A 23 -0.76 8.63 -2.16
N LEU A 24 0.03 7.58 -1.95
CA LEU A 24 1.07 7.50 -0.95
C LEU A 24 2.43 7.40 -1.66
N THR A 25 3.37 8.29 -1.34
CA THR A 25 4.75 8.27 -1.85
C THR A 25 5.75 8.22 -0.69
N GLY A 26 6.60 7.19 -0.65
CA GLY A 26 7.59 6.96 0.41
C GLY A 26 8.83 7.87 0.33
N HIS A 27 9.37 8.06 -0.89
CA HIS A 27 10.64 8.74 -1.19
C HIS A 27 11.89 7.89 -0.92
N ASP A 28 12.74 8.22 0.05
CA ASP A 28 13.90 7.38 0.36
C ASP A 28 13.67 6.72 1.72
N GLY A 29 14.10 5.48 1.90
CA GLY A 29 13.91 4.78 3.17
C GLY A 29 13.27 3.43 2.95
N ASP A 30 13.12 2.65 4.02
CA ASP A 30 12.37 1.39 3.97
C ASP A 30 10.98 1.68 4.53
N ASP A 31 10.01 1.89 3.66
CA ASP A 31 8.70 2.43 4.01
C ASP A 31 7.61 1.35 4.14
N ILE A 32 6.60 1.65 4.97
CA ILE A 32 5.36 0.87 5.08
C ILE A 32 4.19 1.73 4.59
N LEU A 33 3.53 1.27 3.52
CA LEU A 33 2.42 1.97 2.88
C LEU A 33 1.13 1.15 3.05
N ASP A 34 0.16 1.70 3.77
CA ASP A 34 -1.19 1.15 3.93
C ASP A 34 -2.19 2.09 3.22
N GLY A 35 -2.67 1.69 2.05
CA GLY A 35 -3.66 2.45 1.29
C GLY A 35 -5.03 2.46 1.97
N GLY A 36 -5.42 1.31 2.53
CA GLY A 36 -6.73 1.09 3.13
C GLY A 36 -7.82 0.74 2.10
N LEU A 37 -9.01 1.31 2.28
CA LEU A 37 -10.16 1.06 1.42
C LEU A 37 -10.11 1.97 0.20
N GLY A 38 -9.85 1.41 -0.97
CA GLY A 38 -9.61 2.25 -2.12
C GLY A 38 -9.17 1.49 -3.35
N GLY A 39 -8.92 2.23 -4.41
CA GLY A 39 -7.97 1.80 -5.43
C GLY A 39 -6.84 2.81 -5.38
N ASP A 40 -5.78 2.47 -4.66
CA ASP A 40 -4.77 3.42 -4.23
C ASP A 40 -3.54 3.43 -5.14
N THR A 41 -2.79 4.53 -5.14
CA THR A 41 -1.49 4.62 -5.81
C THR A 41 -0.40 4.64 -4.74
N LEU A 42 0.36 3.55 -4.65
CA LEU A 42 1.40 3.36 -3.64
C LEU A 42 2.76 3.32 -4.34
N ASP A 43 3.60 4.32 -4.09
CA ASP A 43 4.97 4.41 -4.59
C ASP A 43 5.96 4.37 -3.42
N GLY A 44 6.73 3.30 -3.31
CA GLY A 44 7.74 3.16 -2.26
C GLY A 44 8.92 4.11 -2.44
N GLY A 45 9.32 4.37 -3.69
CA GLY A 45 10.53 5.14 -3.99
C GLY A 45 11.82 4.31 -3.93
N LEU A 46 12.82 4.80 -3.20
CA LEU A 46 14.13 4.15 -3.03
C LEU A 46 14.22 3.47 -1.68
N GLY A 47 14.44 2.16 -1.68
CA GLY A 47 14.74 1.40 -0.48
C GLY A 47 14.19 0.00 -0.57
N ASN A 48 13.77 -0.56 0.57
CA ASN A 48 13.03 -1.82 0.62
C ASN A 48 11.65 -1.59 1.21
N ASP A 49 10.68 -1.41 0.32
CA ASP A 49 9.37 -0.90 0.68
C ASP A 49 8.34 -2.02 0.79
N THR A 50 7.35 -1.82 1.65
CA THR A 50 6.31 -2.78 1.97
C THR A 50 4.93 -2.16 1.84
N VAL A 51 4.07 -2.77 1.02
CA VAL A 51 2.63 -2.50 1.09
C VAL A 51 2.05 -3.38 2.19
N SER A 52 1.29 -2.77 3.11
CA SER A 52 0.66 -3.47 4.23
C SER A 52 -0.85 -3.55 4.08
N TYR A 53 -1.37 -4.76 4.26
CA TYR A 53 -2.79 -5.07 4.45
C TYR A 53 -3.05 -5.62 5.86
N ALA A 54 -2.14 -5.36 6.82
CA ALA A 54 -2.26 -5.90 8.18
C ALA A 54 -3.54 -5.45 8.89
N ASN A 55 -4.07 -4.28 8.53
CA ASN A 55 -5.32 -3.72 9.06
C ASN A 55 -6.57 -4.12 8.27
N ALA A 56 -6.41 -4.89 7.19
CA ALA A 56 -7.53 -5.28 6.34
C ALA A 56 -8.54 -6.12 7.12
N SER A 57 -9.82 -5.91 6.85
CA SER A 57 -10.93 -6.49 7.63
C SER A 57 -11.34 -7.91 7.19
N SER A 58 -10.67 -8.47 6.18
CA SER A 58 -10.96 -9.79 5.60
C SER A 58 -9.70 -10.40 4.96
N SER A 59 -9.79 -11.63 4.43
CA SER A 59 -8.66 -12.24 3.72
C SER A 59 -8.36 -11.53 2.41
N ILE A 60 -7.08 -11.23 2.23
CA ILE A 60 -6.56 -10.50 1.07
C ILE A 60 -5.62 -11.42 0.29
N TYR A 61 -5.82 -11.45 -1.02
CA TYR A 61 -4.82 -11.88 -1.96
C TYR A 61 -4.29 -10.63 -2.67
N ALA A 62 -3.01 -10.35 -2.54
CA ALA A 62 -2.34 -9.24 -3.22
C ALA A 62 -1.14 -9.76 -4.01
N SER A 63 -0.77 -9.05 -5.08
CA SER A 63 0.28 -9.48 -6.00
C SER A 63 1.05 -8.29 -6.55
N LEU A 64 2.38 -8.34 -6.40
CA LEU A 64 3.32 -7.37 -6.99
C LEU A 64 3.52 -7.59 -8.50
N VAL A 65 3.18 -8.77 -9.02
CA VAL A 65 3.51 -9.16 -10.41
C VAL A 65 2.27 -9.16 -11.30
N ASP A 66 1.15 -9.65 -10.79
CA ASP A 66 -0.09 -9.80 -11.55
C ASP A 66 -1.22 -9.00 -10.88
N PRO A 67 -1.51 -7.78 -11.37
CA PRO A 67 -2.57 -6.94 -10.80
C PRO A 67 -3.99 -7.50 -11.05
N THR A 68 -4.14 -8.52 -11.90
CA THR A 68 -5.45 -9.15 -12.16
C THR A 68 -5.83 -10.19 -11.11
N PHE A 69 -4.85 -10.65 -10.34
CA PHE A 69 -5.05 -11.63 -9.27
C PHE A 69 -4.94 -10.89 -7.94
N ARG A 70 -6.02 -10.18 -7.55
CA ARG A 70 -6.13 -9.41 -6.31
C ARG A 70 -7.53 -9.52 -5.70
N SER A 71 -7.64 -9.38 -4.38
CA SER A 71 -8.92 -9.43 -3.66
C SER A 71 -9.01 -8.41 -2.52
N GLY A 72 -10.24 -8.12 -2.09
CA GLY A 72 -10.54 -7.22 -0.99
C GLY A 72 -9.94 -5.82 -1.20
N GLU A 73 -9.26 -5.33 -0.17
CA GLU A 73 -8.67 -3.98 -0.10
C GLU A 73 -7.51 -3.78 -1.09
N SER A 74 -6.93 -4.84 -1.65
CA SER A 74 -5.90 -4.71 -2.70
C SER A 74 -6.43 -4.48 -4.12
N ILE A 75 -7.77 -4.51 -4.30
CA ILE A 75 -8.40 -4.36 -5.62
C ILE A 75 -8.34 -2.90 -6.05
N GLY A 76 -7.70 -2.64 -7.19
CA GLY A 76 -7.61 -1.30 -7.77
C GLY A 76 -6.30 -0.59 -7.41
N ASP A 77 -5.55 -1.11 -6.45
CA ASP A 77 -4.26 -0.55 -6.08
C ASP A 77 -3.26 -0.62 -7.23
N THR A 78 -2.32 0.30 -7.24
CA THR A 78 -1.16 0.31 -8.13
C THR A 78 0.09 0.43 -7.27
N TYR A 79 1.06 -0.45 -7.51
CA TYR A 79 2.32 -0.45 -6.77
C TYR A 79 3.46 -0.03 -7.70
N THR A 80 4.27 0.92 -7.25
CA THR A 80 5.52 1.32 -7.89
C THR A 80 6.64 1.20 -6.85
N SER A 81 7.77 0.60 -7.24
CA SER A 81 8.93 0.42 -6.35
C SER A 81 8.56 -0.21 -5.00
N ILE A 82 7.83 -1.33 -5.03
CA ILE A 82 7.47 -2.09 -3.83
C ILE A 82 8.10 -3.48 -3.96
N GLU A 83 8.82 -3.90 -2.92
CA GLU A 83 9.50 -5.20 -2.88
C GLU A 83 8.74 -6.24 -2.06
N ASN A 84 7.93 -5.79 -1.11
CA ASN A 84 7.27 -6.66 -0.15
C ASN A 84 5.76 -6.41 -0.03
N ILE A 85 5.04 -7.46 0.36
CA ILE A 85 3.64 -7.37 0.79
C ILE A 85 3.53 -7.96 2.20
N GLU A 86 2.99 -7.19 3.12
CA GLU A 86 2.46 -7.70 4.39
C GLU A 86 0.96 -8.01 4.21
N GLY A 87 0.60 -9.28 4.35
CA GLY A 87 -0.79 -9.72 4.17
C GLY A 87 -1.69 -9.43 5.37
N SER A 88 -2.98 -9.67 5.20
CA SER A 88 -3.98 -9.56 6.27
C SER A 88 -3.81 -10.62 7.35
N ALA A 89 -4.39 -10.39 8.53
CA ALA A 89 -4.46 -11.37 9.62
C ALA A 89 -5.43 -12.55 9.37
N TYR A 90 -6.03 -12.65 8.19
CA TYR A 90 -7.07 -13.61 7.83
C TYR A 90 -6.58 -14.59 6.76
N ASP A 91 -6.97 -15.87 6.88
CA ASP A 91 -6.65 -16.97 5.95
C ASP A 91 -7.70 -17.17 4.84
#